data_AF-A0AAV3EJP4-F1
#
_entry.id   AF-A0AAV3EJP4-F1
#
_cell.length_a   1.000
_cell.length_b   1.000
_cell.length_c   1.000
_cell.angle_alpha   90.00
_cell.angle_beta   90.00
_cell.angle_gamma   90.00
#
_symmetry.space_group_name_H-M   'P 1'
#
loop_
_entity.id
_entity.type
_entity.pdbx_description
1 polymer ?
#
loop_
_entity_poly.entity_id
_entity_poly.type
_entity_poly.pdbx_seq_one_letter_code
_entity_poly.pdbx_strand_id
1 'polypeptide(L)'
;MIEVKERLNVSAKDFFSKIEESVIYDIEKSTGKKLVPRDIYNGFKYTKNLKNKLGRRGEVDVIITHFVSPKLYGANFKSAMGINTIYYNIEEVDDENIDVI
;
A
#
# COMPACT_ATOMS: atom_id res chain seq x y z
N MET A 1 -6.18 -12.02 11.36
CA MET A 1 -6.08 -10.63 10.87
C MET A 1 -5.90 -9.77 12.09
N ILE A 2 -4.87 -8.94 12.13
CA ILE A 2 -4.67 -7.99 13.23
C ILE A 2 -5.29 -6.68 12.77
N GLU A 3 -6.19 -6.13 13.56
CA GLU A 3 -6.79 -4.81 13.35
C GLU A 3 -6.16 -3.86 14.37
N VAL A 4 -5.79 -2.67 13.92
CA VAL A 4 -5.20 -1.62 14.75
C VAL A 4 -5.93 -0.34 14.41
N LYS A 5 -6.31 0.44 15.44
CA LYS A 5 -6.97 1.73 15.25
C LYS A 5 -6.10 2.81 15.85
N GLU A 6 -5.75 3.80 15.05
CA GLU A 6 -4.89 4.91 15.47
C GLU A 6 -5.47 6.25 15.01
N ARG A 7 -5.53 7.20 15.94
CA ARG A 7 -5.80 8.61 15.63
C ARG A 7 -4.49 9.28 15.23
N LEU A 8 -4.47 9.95 14.09
CA LEU A 8 -3.31 10.69 13.61
C LEU A 8 -3.65 12.17 13.40
N ASN A 9 -2.72 13.05 13.77
CA ASN A 9 -2.82 14.50 13.56
C ASN A 9 -2.28 14.86 12.17
N VAL A 10 -2.95 14.38 11.13
CA VAL A 10 -2.66 14.65 9.72
C VAL A 10 -3.98 14.64 8.93
N SER A 11 -4.06 15.43 7.85
CA SER A 11 -5.19 15.36 6.92
C SER A 11 -5.21 14.02 6.19
N ALA A 12 -6.40 13.52 5.82
CA ALA A 12 -6.53 12.29 5.03
C ALA A 12 -5.78 12.38 3.70
N LYS A 13 -5.81 13.56 3.07
CA LYS A 13 -5.13 13.83 1.80
C LYS A 13 -3.60 13.70 1.94
N ASP A 14 -3.02 14.30 2.97
CA ASP A 14 -1.57 14.25 3.17
C ASP A 14 -1.13 12.83 3.55
N PHE A 15 -1.90 12.14 4.39
CA PHE A 15 -1.65 10.74 4.70
C PHE A 15 -1.69 9.85 3.45
N PHE A 16 -2.74 9.96 2.65
CA PHE A 16 -2.88 9.16 1.43
C PHE A 16 -1.80 9.49 0.39
N SER A 17 -1.36 10.75 0.30
CA SER A 17 -0.25 11.13 -0.58
C SER A 17 1.02 10.33 -0.30
N LYS A 18 1.29 9.99 0.97
CA LYS A 18 2.42 9.14 1.36
C LYS A 18 2.24 7.68 1.00
N ILE A 19 1.00 7.19 1.00
CA ILE A 19 0.68 5.87 0.44
C ILE A 19 0.94 5.87 -1.08
N GLU A 20 0.47 6.90 -1.79
CA GLU A 20 0.67 7.03 -3.24
C GLU A 20 2.17 7.07 -3.60
N GLU A 21 2.95 7.92 -2.93
CA GLU A 21 4.41 7.99 -3.10
C GLU A 21 5.08 6.63 -2.85
N SER A 22 4.69 5.94 -1.76
CA SER A 22 5.26 4.64 -1.40
C SER A 22 4.95 3.56 -2.44
N VAL A 23 3.70 3.48 -2.92
CA VAL A 23 3.27 2.49 -3.91
C VAL A 23 3.96 2.73 -5.25
N ILE A 24 4.03 3.98 -5.71
CA ILE A 24 4.72 4.33 -6.97
C ILE A 24 6.19 3.96 -6.88
N TYR A 25 6.84 4.31 -5.78
CA TYR A 25 8.25 3.98 -5.56
C TYR A 25 8.49 2.46 -5.60
N ASP A 26 7.64 1.66 -4.93
CA ASP A 26 7.78 0.20 -4.91
C ASP A 26 7.59 -0.39 -6.32
N ILE A 27 6.62 0.10 -7.09
CA ILE A 27 6.40 -0.31 -8.48
C ILE A 27 7.59 0.06 -9.36
N GLU A 28 8.10 1.28 -9.26
CA GLU A 28 9.25 1.74 -10.05
C GLU A 28 10.49 0.91 -9.72
N LYS A 29 10.77 0.65 -8.44
CA LYS A 29 11.90 -0.20 -8.04
C LYS A 29 11.77 -1.64 -8.51
N SER A 30 10.54 -2.15 -8.61
CA SER A 30 10.29 -3.54 -8.99
C SER A 30 10.24 -3.75 -10.50
N THR A 31 9.75 -2.77 -11.24
CA THR A 31 9.42 -2.92 -12.67
C THR A 31 10.22 -1.99 -13.58
N GLY A 32 10.87 -0.96 -13.05
CA GLY A 32 11.50 0.13 -13.80
C GLY A 32 10.51 1.09 -14.45
N LYS A 33 9.19 0.88 -14.30
CA LYS A 33 8.16 1.74 -14.88
C LYS A 33 7.90 2.94 -13.97
N LYS A 34 7.89 4.13 -14.57
CA LYS A 34 7.48 5.36 -13.91
C LYS A 34 5.98 5.56 -14.11
N LEU A 35 5.22 5.51 -13.03
CA LEU A 35 3.77 5.67 -13.02
C LEU A 35 3.38 6.88 -12.17
N VAL A 36 2.19 7.41 -12.41
CA VAL A 36 1.53 8.39 -11.54
C VAL A 36 0.35 7.74 -10.80
N PRO A 37 -0.19 8.34 -9.72
CA PRO A 37 -1.25 7.70 -8.94
C PRO A 37 -2.48 7.29 -9.77
N ARG A 38 -2.79 8.06 -10.83
CA ARG A 38 -3.92 7.80 -11.74
C ARG A 38 -3.76 6.54 -12.59
N ASP A 39 -2.55 6.01 -12.72
CA ASP A 39 -2.29 4.76 -13.45
C ASP A 39 -2.57 3.53 -12.58
N ILE A 40 -2.73 3.71 -11.28
CA ILE A 40 -2.98 2.64 -10.32
C ILE A 40 -4.49 2.44 -10.18
N TYR A 41 -4.93 1.21 -10.41
CA TYR A 41 -6.34 0.83 -10.35
C TYR A 41 -6.53 -0.43 -9.50
N ASN A 42 -7.76 -0.67 -9.04
CA ASN A 42 -8.08 -1.89 -8.28
C ASN A 42 -7.80 -3.14 -9.13
N GLY A 43 -7.00 -4.04 -8.57
CA GLY A 43 -6.50 -5.22 -9.26
C GLY A 43 -5.16 -5.02 -9.98
N PHE A 44 -4.53 -3.83 -9.90
CA PHE A 44 -3.18 -3.61 -10.43
C PHE A 44 -2.19 -4.60 -9.81
N LYS A 45 -1.34 -5.20 -10.64
CA LYS A 45 -0.38 -6.24 -10.21
C LYS A 45 1.04 -5.91 -10.64
N TYR A 46 1.97 -6.22 -9.76
CA TYR A 46 3.39 -6.23 -10.06
C TYR A 46 4.09 -7.23 -9.15
N THR A 47 5.29 -7.61 -9.54
CA THR A 47 6.07 -8.61 -8.80
C THR A 47 7.36 -7.97 -8.31
N LYS A 48 7.68 -8.16 -7.03
CA LYS A 48 8.90 -7.63 -6.42
C LYS A 48 9.77 -8.72 -5.83
N ASN A 49 11.08 -8.49 -5.89
CA ASN A 49 12.08 -9.40 -5.36
C ASN A 49 12.53 -8.94 -3.97
N LEU A 50 12.17 -9.70 -2.93
CA LEU A 50 12.62 -9.44 -1.56
C LEU A 50 13.81 -10.33 -1.24
N LYS A 51 14.86 -9.78 -0.64
CA LYS A 51 15.91 -10.59 0.00
C LYS A 51 15.43 -11.00 1.39
N ASN A 52 15.40 -12.29 1.67
CA ASN A 52 15.16 -12.77 3.03
C ASN A 52 16.43 -12.61 3.90
N LYS A 53 16.31 -12.83 5.22
CA LYS A 53 17.41 -12.70 6.20
C LYS A 53 18.63 -13.59 5.90
N LEU A 54 18.46 -14.64 5.09
CA LEU A 54 19.52 -15.56 4.66
C LEU A 54 20.11 -15.19 3.28
N GLY A 55 19.77 -14.01 2.75
CA GLY A 55 20.26 -13.49 1.48
C GLY A 55 19.60 -14.10 0.23
N ARG A 56 18.65 -15.03 0.38
CA ARG A 56 17.92 -15.63 -0.75
C ARG A 56 16.85 -14.66 -1.25
N ARG A 57 16.72 -14.55 -2.57
CA ARG A 57 15.66 -13.77 -3.21
C ARG A 57 14.37 -14.58 -3.22
N GLY A 58 13.30 -14.01 -2.68
CA GLY A 58 11.93 -14.51 -2.77
C GLY A 58 11.12 -13.57 -3.64
N GLU A 59 10.39 -14.16 -4.59
CA GLU A 59 9.44 -13.45 -5.43
C GLU A 59 8.14 -13.22 -4.65
N VAL A 60 7.62 -11.99 -4.72
CA VAL A 60 6.37 -11.60 -4.09
C VAL A 60 5.48 -10.94 -5.12
N ASP A 61 4.32 -11.54 -5.38
CA ASP A 61 3.28 -10.94 -6.20
C ASP A 61 2.48 -9.96 -5.35
N VAL A 62 2.47 -8.69 -5.76
CA VAL A 62 1.69 -7.64 -5.14
C VAL A 62 0.46 -7.36 -5.98
N ILE A 63 -0.71 -7.36 -5.34
CA ILE A 63 -1.99 -7.01 -5.95
C ILE A 63 -2.58 -5.87 -5.15
N ILE A 64 -2.72 -4.69 -5.77
CA ILE A 64 -3.44 -3.56 -5.17
C ILE A 64 -4.92 -3.88 -5.26
N THR A 65 -5.59 -4.09 -4.13
CA THR A 65 -7.02 -4.46 -4.09
C THR A 65 -7.91 -3.24 -4.04
N HIS A 66 -7.46 -2.17 -3.37
CA HIS A 66 -8.17 -0.89 -3.27
C HIS A 66 -7.18 0.27 -3.39
N PHE A 67 -7.50 1.25 -4.22
CA PHE A 67 -6.73 2.48 -4.38
C PHE A 67 -7.68 3.67 -4.60
N VAL A 68 -8.36 4.09 -3.53
CA VAL A 68 -9.41 5.11 -3.56
C VAL A 68 -8.99 6.29 -2.67
N SER A 69 -8.28 7.24 -3.26
CA SER A 69 -7.79 8.43 -2.56
C SER A 69 -8.94 9.35 -2.08
N PRO A 70 -8.89 9.91 -0.85
CA PRO A 70 -7.93 9.64 0.24
C PRO A 70 -8.42 8.58 1.25
N LYS A 71 -9.44 7.79 0.92
CA LYS A 71 -10.25 7.02 1.88
C LYS A 71 -9.78 5.59 2.10
N LEU A 72 -9.29 4.93 1.06
CA LEU A 72 -9.13 3.48 1.10
C LEU A 72 -7.92 2.98 0.31
N TYR A 73 -7.09 2.21 1.00
CA TYR A 73 -5.99 1.49 0.40
C TYR A 73 -6.00 0.03 0.84
N GLY A 74 -5.70 -0.87 -0.08
CA GLY A 74 -5.54 -2.28 0.24
C GLY A 74 -4.59 -2.97 -0.73
N ALA A 75 -3.78 -3.89 -0.21
CA ALA A 75 -2.87 -4.68 -1.03
C ALA A 75 -2.68 -6.09 -0.47
N ASN A 76 -2.53 -7.06 -1.38
CA ASN A 76 -2.15 -8.43 -1.09
C ASN A 76 -0.72 -8.68 -1.53
N PHE A 77 0.06 -9.30 -0.66
CA PHE A 77 1.43 -9.75 -0.90
C PHE A 77 1.45 -11.27 -0.84
N LYS A 78 1.56 -11.91 -2.00
CA LYS A 78 1.59 -13.37 -2.12
C LYS A 78 3.03 -13.84 -2.31
N SER A 79 3.46 -14.74 -1.45
CA SER A 79 4.77 -15.39 -1.51
C SER A 79 4.63 -16.90 -1.35
N ALA A 80 5.75 -17.63 -1.45
CA ALA A 80 5.78 -19.06 -1.15
C ALA A 80 5.36 -19.41 0.29
N MET A 81 5.46 -18.46 1.23
CA MET A 81 5.09 -18.66 2.63
C MET A 81 3.60 -18.35 2.92
N GLY A 82 2.85 -17.89 1.93
CA GLY A 82 1.44 -17.53 2.06
C GLY A 82 1.14 -16.12 1.60
N ILE A 83 -0.05 -15.64 1.96
CA ILE A 83 -0.59 -14.33 1.57
C ILE A 83 -0.64 -13.44 2.82
N ASN A 84 -0.03 -12.27 2.73
CA ASN A 84 -0.19 -11.20 3.70
C ASN A 84 -1.06 -10.10 3.06
N THR A 85 -1.99 -9.54 3.83
CA THR A 85 -2.90 -8.49 3.38
C THR A 85 -2.74 -7.29 4.29
N ILE A 86 -2.61 -6.12 3.67
CA ILE A 86 -2.72 -4.83 4.36
C ILE A 86 -3.95 -4.11 3.85
N TYR A 87 -4.59 -3.37 4.75
CA TYR A 87 -5.78 -2.59 4.48
C TYR A 87 -5.75 -1.36 5.38
N TYR A 88 -6.07 -0.20 4.82
CA TYR A 88 -6.23 1.04 5.54
C TYR A 88 -7.58 1.63 5.15
N ASN A 89 -8.47 1.75 6.13
CA ASN A 89 -9.65 2.59 6.06
C ASN A 89 -9.33 3.91 6.77
N ILE A 90 -9.41 5.02 6.04
CA ILE A 90 -9.03 6.35 6.51
C ILE A 90 -10.30 7.17 6.68
N GLU A 91 -10.61 7.51 7.92
CA GLU A 91 -11.80 8.26 8.30
C GLU A 91 -11.40 9.65 8.79
N GLU A 92 -11.93 10.68 8.14
CA GLU A 92 -11.71 12.08 8.55
C GLU A 92 -12.49 12.40 9.83
N VAL A 93 -11.83 13.05 10.78
CA VAL A 93 -12.45 13.64 11.97
C VAL A 93 -12.80 15.09 11.72
N ASP A 94 -11.79 15.79 11.19
CA ASP A 94 -11.74 17.19 10.84
C ASP A 94 -10.62 17.38 9.81
N ASP A 95 -10.35 18.63 9.44
CA ASP A 95 -9.42 18.97 8.36
C ASP A 95 -7.97 18.53 8.63
N GLU A 96 -7.59 18.28 9.89
CA GLU A 96 -6.21 17.98 10.30
C GLU A 96 -6.08 16.67 11.07
N ASN A 97 -7.15 15.92 11.29
CA ASN A 97 -7.15 14.69 12.07
C ASN A 97 -7.91 13.55 11.39
N ILE A 98 -7.35 12.33 11.50
CA ILE A 98 -7.94 11.10 10.93
C ILE A 98 -7.93 9.95 11.94
N ASP A 99 -8.82 8.97 11.76
CA ASP A 99 -8.61 7.59 12.26
C ASP A 99 -8.15 6.74 11.09
N VAL A 100 -7.17 5.87 11.34
CA VAL A 100 -6.79 4.80 10.42
C VAL A 100 -7.09 3.47 11.09
N ILE A 101 -7.81 2.62 10.37
CA ILE A 101 -8.26 1.27 10.79
C ILE A 101 -7.72 0.22 9.82
#